data_AF-A0A1H4GIB9-F1
#
_entry.id   AF-A0A1H4GIB9-F1
#
_cell.length_a   1.000
_cell.length_b   1.000
_cell.length_c   1.000
_cell.angle_alpha   90.00
_cell.angle_beta   90.00
_cell.angle_gamma   90.00
#
_symmetry.space_group_name_H-M   'P 1'
#
loop_
_entity.id
_entity.type
_entity.pdbx_description
1 polymer ?
#
loop_
_entity_poly.entity_id
_entity_poly.type
_entity_poly.pdbx_seq_one_letter_code
_entity_poly.pdbx_strand_id
1 'polypeptide(L)' 'MQTIGLKTCLLVRAYTDGCLSLGQLARALGKSHTDIANLLTLLNIPVLDYDLADELETLESLA' A
#
# COMPACT_ATOMS: atom_id res chain seq x y z
N MET A 1 -6.03 -15.90 -16.11
CA MET A 1 -6.52 -14.82 -15.21
C MET A 1 -6.43 -15.35 -13.79
N GLN A 2 -5.52 -14.84 -12.96
CA GLN A 2 -5.47 -15.25 -11.55
C GLN A 2 -6.66 -14.62 -10.83
N THR A 3 -7.51 -15.43 -10.20
CA THR A 3 -8.68 -14.95 -9.46
C THR A 3 -8.21 -14.29 -8.17
N ILE A 4 -8.45 -12.99 -8.03
CA ILE A 4 -8.14 -12.26 -6.81
C ILE A 4 -9.21 -12.62 -5.77
N GLY A 5 -8.79 -13.15 -4.63
CA GLY A 5 -9.70 -13.52 -3.56
C GLY A 5 -10.46 -12.32 -3.00
N LEU A 6 -11.70 -12.54 -2.53
CA LEU A 6 -12.57 -11.50 -1.96
C LEU A 6 -11.87 -10.64 -0.89
N LYS A 7 -11.12 -11.30 0.01
CA LYS A 7 -10.34 -10.61 1.05
C LYS A 7 -9.37 -9.58 0.45
N THR A 8 -8.63 -9.97 -0.59
CA THR A 8 -7.67 -9.08 -1.26
C THR A 8 -8.38 -7.92 -1.93
N CYS A 9 -9.53 -8.16 -2.57
CA CYS A 9 -10.31 -7.09 -3.21
C CYS A 9 -10.80 -6.06 -2.19
N LEU A 10 -11.33 -6.49 -1.05
CA LEU A 10 -11.78 -5.60 0.04
C LEU A 10 -10.63 -4.80 0.65
N LEU A 11 -9.48 -5.44 0.87
CA LEU A 11 -8.30 -4.77 1.44
C LEU A 11 -7.70 -3.73 0.48
N VAL A 12 -7.64 -4.06 -0.81
CA VAL A 12 -7.20 -3.11 -1.84
C VAL A 12 -8.16 -1.92 -1.93
N ARG A 13 -9.47 -2.16 -1.84
CA ARG A 13 -10.47 -1.09 -1.78
C ARG A 13 -10.29 -0.18 -0.56
N ALA A 14 -10.04 -0.77 0.61
CA ALA A 14 -9.75 -0.01 1.82
C ALA A 14 -8.44 0.81 1.71
N TYR A 15 -7.41 0.30 1.00
CA TYR A 15 -6.21 1.08 0.68
C TYR A 15 -6.53 2.27 -0.23
N THR A 16 -7.31 2.07 -1.31
CA THR A 16 -7.69 3.16 -2.21
C THR A 16 -8.57 4.21 -1.55
N ASP A 17 -9.38 3.80 -0.57
CA ASP A 17 -10.23 4.70 0.21
C ASP A 17 -9.45 5.41 1.34
N GLY A 18 -8.12 5.23 1.41
CA GLY A 18 -7.24 5.83 2.42
C GLY A 18 -7.38 5.25 3.83
N CYS A 19 -8.13 4.16 3.98
CA CYS A 19 -8.37 3.50 5.28
C CYS A 19 -7.19 2.62 5.73
N LEU A 20 -6.30 2.26 4.81
CA LEU A 20 -5.10 1.45 5.07
C LEU A 20 -3.87 2.08 4.43
N SER A 21 -2.74 2.05 5.14
CA SER A 21 -1.44 2.32 4.54
C SER A 21 -0.91 1.12 3.74
N LEU A 22 0.09 1.36 2.89
CA LEU A 22 0.74 0.29 2.11
C LEU A 22 1.30 -0.82 3.01
N GLY A 23 1.90 -0.46 4.15
CA GLY A 23 2.44 -1.40 5.12
C GLY A 23 1.36 -2.19 5.87
N GLN A 24 0.21 -1.58 6.16
CA GLN A 24 -0.94 -2.28 6.74
C GLN A 24 -1.55 -3.28 5.75
N LEU A 25 -1.66 -2.89 4.47
CA LEU A 25 -2.08 -3.77 3.40
C LEU A 25 -1.14 -4.98 3.24
N ALA A 26 0.18 -4.74 3.26
CA ALA A 26 1.21 -5.77 3.20
C ALA A 26 1.12 -6.77 4.37
N ARG A 27 0.99 -6.27 5.61
CA ARG A 27 0.76 -7.13 6.78
C ARG A 27 -0.54 -7.93 6.68
N ALA A 28 -1.64 -7.31 6.28
CA ALA A 28 -2.95 -7.97 6.19
C ALA A 28 -3.00 -9.11 5.17
N LEU A 29 -2.18 -9.01 4.12
CA LEU A 29 -2.02 -10.01 3.06
C LEU A 29 -0.83 -10.96 3.28
N GLY A 30 0.00 -10.73 4.28
CA GLY A 30 1.19 -11.54 4.56
C GLY A 30 2.22 -11.48 3.41
N LYS A 31 2.34 -10.33 2.75
CA LYS A 31 3.20 -10.12 1.58
C LYS A 31 4.22 -9.01 1.84
N SER A 32 5.29 -8.98 1.06
CA SER A 32 6.26 -7.88 1.12
C SER A 32 5.68 -6.58 0.54
N HIS A 33 6.28 -5.43 0.84
CA HIS A 33 5.89 -4.15 0.24
C HIS A 33 6.00 -4.19 -1.28
N THR A 34 7.09 -4.78 -1.80
CA THR A 34 7.32 -4.95 -3.25
C THR A 34 6.24 -5.80 -3.91
N ASP A 35 5.81 -6.88 -3.26
CA ASP A 35 4.74 -7.74 -3.78
C ASP A 35 3.39 -7.01 -3.84
N ILE A 36 3.10 -6.18 -2.84
CA ILE A 36 1.89 -5.36 -2.82
C ILE A 36 1.95 -4.26 -3.86
N ALA A 37 3.09 -3.57 -4.01
CA ALA A 37 3.28 -2.56 -5.03
C ALA A 37 3.06 -3.15 -6.44
N ASN A 38 3.64 -4.33 -6.72
CA ASN A 38 3.40 -5.06 -7.97
C ASN A 38 1.93 -5.44 -8.15
N LEU A 39 1.24 -5.85 -7.09
CA LEU A 39 -0.19 -6.17 -7.12
C LEU A 39 -1.05 -4.93 -7.40
N LEU A 40 -0.73 -3.79 -6.81
CA LEU A 40 -1.42 -2.52 -7.06
C LEU A 40 -1.18 -2.03 -8.48
N THR A 41 0.05 -2.15 -8.99
CA THR A 41 0.38 -1.85 -10.40
C THR A 41 -0.40 -2.75 -11.36
N LEU A 42 -0.52 -4.05 -11.08
CA LEU A 42 -1.34 -4.98 -11.88
C LEU A 42 -2.81 -4.54 -11.93
N LEU A 43 -3.29 -3.90 -10.85
CA LEU A 43 -4.65 -3.40 -10.72
C LEU A 43 -4.82 -1.97 -11.25
N ASN A 44 -3.78 -1.36 -11.84
CA ASN A 44 -3.74 0.05 -12.23
C ASN A 44 -4.10 1.00 -11.08
N ILE A 45 -3.78 0.61 -9.85
CA ILE A 45 -3.95 1.46 -8.68
C ILE A 45 -2.64 2.20 -8.46
N PRO A 46 -2.64 3.54 -8.49
CA PRO A 46 -1.45 4.31 -8.21
C PRO A 46 -0.99 4.00 -6.78
N VAL A 47 0.22 3.47 -6.67
CA VAL A 47 0.91 3.36 -5.40
C VAL A 47 1.31 4.78 -5.04
N LEU A 48 0.69 5.34 -4.01
CA LEU A 48 1.20 6.56 -3.39
C LEU A 48 2.54 6.17 -2.75
N ASP A 49 3.62 6.53 -3.43
CA ASP A 49 4.98 6.47 -2.89
C ASP A 49 5.09 7.60 -1.86
N TYR A 50 4.44 7.40 -0.71
CA TYR A 50 4.69 8.19 0.49
C TYR A 50 6.06 7.75 0.97
N ASP A 51 7.10 8.44 0.49
CA ASP A 51 8.45 8.25 1.00
C ASP A 51 8.48 8.80 2.43
N LEU A 52 8.08 7.93 3.35
CA LEU A 52 8.01 8.22 4.77
C LEU A 52 9.37 8.68 5.31
N ALA A 53 10.47 8.31 4.64
CA ALA A 53 11.82 8.76 4.99
C ALA A 53 12.01 10.25 4.73
N ASP A 54 11.60 10.73 3.55
CA ASP A 54 11.63 12.16 3.21
C ASP A 54 10.70 12.97 4.13
N GLU A 55 9.52 12.43 4.47
CA GLU A 55 8.60 13.08 5.39
C GLU A 55 9.12 13.13 6.83
N LEU A 56 9.80 12.07 7.30
CA LEU A 56 10.46 12.04 8.61
C LEU A 56 11.62 13.02 8.69
N GLU A 57 12.46 13.09 7.66
CA GLU A 57 13.56 14.06 7.58
C GLU A 57 13.03 15.50 7.61
N THR A 58 11.92 15.74 6.92
CA THR A 58 11.23 17.06 6.94
C THR A 58 10.67 17.37 8.32
N LEU A 59 10.09 16.38 9.02
CA LEU A 59 9.56 16.56 10.38
C LEU A 59 10.67 16.81 11.40
N GLU A 60 11.80 16.11 11.29
CA GLU A 60 12.99 16.31 12.11
C GLU A 60 13.65 17.66 11.85
N SER A 61 13.63 18.15 10.61
CA SER A 61 14.12 19.50 10.27
C SER A 61 13.26 20.64 10.81
N LEU A 62 12.02 20.36 11.25
CA LEU A 62 11.10 21.33 11.83
C LEU A 62 11.08 21.30 13.38
N ALA A 63 11.78 20.35 13.99
CA ALA A 63 11.91 20.19 15.45
C ALA A 63 13.14 20.93 16.00
#